data_AF-A0AA37BMF8-F1
#
_entry.id   AF-A0AA37BMF8-F1
#
_cell.length_a   1.000
_cell.length_b   1.000
_cell.length_c   1.000
_cell.angle_alpha   90.00
_cell.angle_beta   90.00
_cell.angle_gamma   90.00
#
_symmetry.space_group_name_H-M   'P 1'
#
loop_
_entity.id
_entity.type
_entity.pdbx_description
1 polymer ?
#
loop_
_entity_poly.entity_id
_entity_poly.type
_entity_poly.pdbx_seq_one_letter_code
_entity_poly.pdbx_strand_id
1 'polypeptide(L)'
;MAVAQWVVTSVEETTDTSGRIPFWVITYRVPESVADDGVVTYYLPKAALEHRVAEYGLDSVEEALEIALYEPVLGPHQAAGELDMLTPALLRPPEARAQVDQQIAICKENYGVVVTAPSAPPDARVSRATSAARDPLRVIREQTRIDPIRTAALRVELDRIRMTYQRTQEATRG
;
A
#
# COMPACT_ATOMS: atom_id res chain seq x y z
N MET A 1 -4.81 2.08 24.98
CA MET A 1 -6.06 1.85 24.22
C MET A 1 -5.81 0.70 23.26
N ALA A 2 -6.83 -0.08 22.89
CA ALA A 2 -6.65 -1.11 21.86
C ALA A 2 -6.46 -0.43 20.49
N VAL A 3 -5.50 -0.91 19.70
CA VAL A 3 -5.24 -0.39 18.34
C VAL A 3 -6.43 -0.72 17.44
N ALA A 4 -6.81 0.21 16.57
CA ALA A 4 -7.92 -0.01 15.64
C ALA A 4 -7.63 -1.17 14.68
N GLN A 5 -8.61 -2.03 14.45
CA GLN A 5 -8.48 -3.09 13.46
C GLN A 5 -9.11 -2.63 12.14
N TRP A 6 -8.29 -2.58 11.08
CA TRP A 6 -8.70 -2.23 9.73
C TRP A 6 -8.89 -3.52 8.95
N VAL A 7 -10.13 -3.90 8.68
CA VAL A 7 -10.44 -5.20 8.06
C VAL A 7 -10.72 -5.00 6.58
N VAL A 8 -9.87 -5.50 5.69
CA VAL A 8 -10.16 -5.53 4.25
C VAL A 8 -11.35 -6.46 4.00
N THR A 9 -12.42 -5.94 3.41
CA THR A 9 -13.67 -6.68 3.17
C THR A 9 -13.93 -6.99 1.71
N SER A 10 -13.47 -6.16 0.77
CA SER A 10 -13.62 -6.40 -0.66
C SER A 10 -12.53 -5.70 -1.47
N VAL A 11 -12.26 -6.26 -2.66
CA VAL A 11 -11.49 -5.61 -3.71
C VAL A 11 -12.26 -5.72 -5.01
N GLU A 12 -12.43 -4.59 -5.68
CA GLU A 12 -13.09 -4.49 -6.98
C GLU A 12 -12.19 -3.78 -7.99
N GLU A 13 -12.52 -3.93 -9.27
CA GLU A 13 -11.84 -3.24 -10.36
C GLU A 13 -12.67 -2.05 -10.82
N THR A 14 -12.02 -0.92 -11.07
CA THR A 14 -12.65 0.23 -11.70
C THR A 14 -11.64 0.98 -12.58
N THR A 15 -12.09 2.06 -13.20
CA THR A 15 -11.24 3.03 -13.89
C THR A 15 -11.42 4.42 -13.30
N ASP A 16 -10.50 5.34 -13.56
CA ASP A 16 -10.72 6.76 -13.30
C ASP A 16 -11.93 7.31 -14.07
N THR A 17 -12.28 8.57 -13.79
CA THR A 17 -13.38 9.28 -14.46
C THR A 17 -13.23 9.37 -15.98
N SER A 18 -12.00 9.28 -16.51
CA SER A 18 -11.74 9.26 -17.95
C SER A 18 -11.82 7.86 -18.58
N GLY A 19 -11.94 6.80 -17.77
CA GLY A 19 -11.99 5.41 -18.24
C GLY A 19 -10.63 4.85 -18.68
N ARG A 20 -9.52 5.51 -18.38
CA ARG A 20 -8.20 5.20 -18.94
C ARG A 20 -7.27 4.52 -17.96
N ILE A 21 -7.29 4.93 -16.70
CA ILE A 21 -6.36 4.44 -15.68
C ILE A 21 -7.11 3.38 -14.86
N PRO A 22 -6.67 2.12 -14.85
CA PRO A 22 -7.31 1.07 -14.07
C PRO A 22 -6.90 1.15 -12.59
N PHE A 23 -7.87 0.92 -11.71
CA PHE A 23 -7.72 0.92 -10.25
C PHE A 23 -8.21 -0.38 -9.62
N TRP A 24 -7.58 -0.73 -8.52
CA TRP A 24 -8.17 -1.56 -7.47
C TRP A 24 -8.91 -0.66 -6.49
N VAL A 25 -10.14 -1.02 -6.15
CA VAL A 25 -10.94 -0.38 -5.11
C VAL A 25 -10.93 -1.30 -3.90
N ILE A 26 -10.16 -0.95 -2.88
CA ILE A 26 -10.00 -1.73 -1.66
C ILE A 26 -10.91 -1.13 -0.59
N THR A 27 -11.86 -1.93 -0.08
CA THR A 27 -12.78 -1.49 0.97
C THR A 27 -12.37 -2.07 2.31
N TYR A 28 -12.32 -1.21 3.33
CA TYR A 28 -11.98 -1.54 4.70
C TYR A 28 -13.19 -1.31 5.60
N ARG A 29 -13.39 -2.20 6.56
CA ARG A 29 -14.20 -1.93 7.75
C ARG A 29 -13.29 -1.43 8.85
N VAL A 30 -13.65 -0.29 9.44
CA VAL A 30 -12.90 0.39 10.49
C VAL A 30 -13.82 0.72 11.68
N PRO A 31 -13.28 1.00 12.87
CA PRO A 31 -14.08 1.51 13.98
C PRO A 31 -14.69 2.88 13.65
N GLU A 32 -15.83 3.22 14.26
CA GLU A 32 -16.49 4.53 14.11
C GLU A 32 -15.60 5.71 14.51
N SER A 33 -14.59 5.48 15.36
CA SER A 33 -13.59 6.49 15.71
C SER A 33 -12.65 6.86 14.56
N VAL A 34 -12.63 6.07 13.48
CA VAL A 34 -11.83 6.32 12.25
C VAL A 34 -12.70 6.93 11.16
N ALA A 35 -13.90 6.38 10.93
CA ALA A 35 -14.86 6.87 9.95
C ALA A 35 -16.29 6.65 10.49
N ASP A 36 -17.15 7.66 10.40
CA ASP A 36 -18.49 7.66 11.00
C ASP A 36 -19.39 6.50 10.50
N ASP A 37 -19.23 6.07 9.25
CA ASP A 37 -19.97 4.95 8.65
C ASP A 37 -19.25 3.60 8.81
N GLY A 38 -18.09 3.59 9.47
CA GLY A 38 -17.25 2.42 9.68
C GLY A 38 -16.62 1.87 8.40
N VAL A 39 -16.57 2.65 7.31
CA VAL A 39 -16.06 2.22 6.00
C VAL A 39 -15.03 3.20 5.46
N VAL A 40 -13.91 2.66 4.98
CA VAL A 40 -12.92 3.43 4.22
C VAL A 40 -12.70 2.75 2.88
N THR A 41 -12.71 3.52 1.80
CA THR A 41 -12.40 3.04 0.45
C THR A 41 -11.09 3.66 -0.02
N TYR A 42 -10.19 2.81 -0.51
CA TYR A 42 -8.91 3.21 -1.06
C TYR A 42 -8.82 2.81 -2.53
N TYR A 43 -8.45 3.79 -3.37
CA TYR A 43 -8.29 3.61 -4.80
C TYR A 43 -6.80 3.49 -5.11
N LEU A 44 -6.37 2.28 -5.45
CA LEU A 44 -4.98 1.97 -5.79
C LEU A 44 -4.84 1.80 -7.30
N PRO A 45 -4.13 2.70 -8.02
CA PRO A 45 -3.83 2.47 -9.43
C PRO A 45 -3.14 1.12 -9.62
N LYS A 46 -3.54 0.32 -10.61
CA LYS A 46 -2.93 -1.02 -10.80
C LYS A 46 -1.41 -0.96 -11.02
N ALA A 47 -0.92 0.11 -11.63
CA ALA A 47 0.51 0.36 -11.83
C ALA A 47 1.28 0.68 -10.53
N ALA A 48 0.59 1.10 -9.46
CA ALA A 48 1.24 1.56 -8.24
C ALA A 48 2.06 0.45 -7.56
N LEU A 49 1.64 -0.81 -7.65
CA LEU A 49 2.40 -1.93 -7.07
C LEU A 49 3.78 -2.08 -7.72
N GLU A 50 3.87 -1.96 -9.05
CA GLU A 50 5.15 -1.99 -9.77
C GLU A 50 6.02 -0.77 -9.44
N HIS A 51 5.40 0.40 -9.27
CA HIS A 51 6.10 1.59 -8.77
C HIS A 51 6.67 1.38 -7.37
N ARG A 52 5.90 0.78 -6.43
CA ARG A 52 6.40 0.50 -5.08
C ARG A 52 7.57 -0.47 -5.09
N VAL A 53 7.54 -1.48 -5.96
CA VAL A 53 8.68 -2.41 -6.15
C VAL A 53 9.94 -1.67 -6.61
N ALA A 54 9.79 -0.68 -7.50
CA ALA A 54 10.91 0.14 -7.95
C ALA A 54 11.41 1.10 -6.86
N GLU A 55 10.50 1.81 -6.20
CA GLU A 55 10.77 2.82 -5.17
C GLU A 55 11.44 2.25 -3.92
N TYR A 56 10.91 1.14 -3.40
CA TYR A 56 11.36 0.52 -2.17
C TYR A 56 12.31 -0.66 -2.41
N GLY A 57 12.62 -0.99 -3.66
CA GLY A 57 13.53 -2.10 -3.98
C GLY A 57 13.00 -3.45 -3.48
N LEU A 58 11.71 -3.67 -3.66
CA LEU A 58 11.02 -4.89 -3.23
C LEU A 58 11.22 -6.01 -4.25
N ASP A 59 10.97 -7.24 -3.82
CA ASP A 59 11.16 -8.44 -4.65
C ASP A 59 9.83 -9.16 -4.94
N SER A 60 8.72 -8.73 -4.33
CA SER A 60 7.44 -9.42 -4.45
C SER A 60 6.22 -8.49 -4.48
N VAL A 61 5.13 -9.03 -5.04
CA VAL A 61 3.80 -8.38 -4.98
C VAL A 61 3.32 -8.27 -3.54
N GLU A 62 3.64 -9.24 -2.67
CA GLU A 62 3.21 -9.21 -1.27
C GLU A 62 3.82 -8.03 -0.50
N GLU A 63 5.12 -7.79 -0.66
CA GLU A 63 5.78 -6.65 -0.01
C GLU A 63 5.20 -5.31 -0.52
N ALA A 64 4.97 -5.20 -1.83
CA ALA A 64 4.37 -4.00 -2.42
C ALA A 64 2.93 -3.80 -1.95
N LEU A 65 2.18 -4.89 -1.82
CA LEU A 65 0.81 -4.89 -1.37
C LEU A 65 0.71 -4.54 0.11
N GLU A 66 1.62 -5.02 0.97
CA GLU A 66 1.65 -4.63 2.39
C GLU A 66 1.79 -3.10 2.53
N ILE A 67 2.71 -2.49 1.79
CA ILE A 67 2.85 -1.03 1.80
C ILE A 67 1.56 -0.36 1.34
N ALA A 68 1.02 -0.76 0.18
CA ALA A 68 -0.20 -0.18 -0.38
C ALA A 68 -1.40 -0.29 0.58
N LEU A 69 -1.49 -1.38 1.33
CA LEU A 69 -2.58 -1.60 2.29
C LEU A 69 -2.53 -0.68 3.51
N TYR A 70 -1.34 -0.24 3.90
CA TYR A 70 -1.14 0.67 5.02
C TYR A 70 -1.17 2.16 4.62
N GLU A 71 -1.13 2.49 3.33
CA GLU A 71 -1.22 3.90 2.88
C GLU A 71 -2.44 4.66 3.44
N PRO A 72 -3.67 4.08 3.50
CA PRO A 72 -4.82 4.76 4.11
C PRO A 72 -4.67 5.03 5.61
N VAL A 73 -3.85 4.24 6.30
CA VAL A 73 -3.53 4.45 7.72
C VAL A 73 -2.42 5.51 7.84
N LEU A 74 -1.38 5.43 7.02
CA LEU A 74 -0.23 6.34 7.04
C LEU A 74 -0.62 7.78 6.69
N GLY A 75 -1.39 7.96 5.62
CA GLY A 75 -1.66 9.28 5.01
C GLY A 75 -2.22 10.32 5.99
N PRO A 76 -3.27 10.01 6.76
CA PRO A 76 -3.82 10.95 7.74
C PRO A 76 -2.81 11.35 8.83
N HIS A 77 -2.03 10.42 9.36
CA HIS A 77 -1.04 10.69 10.40
C HIS A 77 0.18 11.46 9.86
N GLN A 78 0.55 11.24 8.61
CA GLN A 78 1.56 12.05 7.92
C GLN A 78 1.06 13.48 7.67
N ALA A 79 -0.19 13.64 7.24
CA ALA A 79 -0.81 14.95 7.03
C ALA A 79 -0.97 15.75 8.34
N ALA A 80 -1.18 15.06 9.46
CA ALA A 80 -1.23 15.64 10.80
C ALA A 80 0.16 15.98 11.38
N GLY A 81 1.25 15.58 10.71
CA GLY A 81 2.62 15.78 11.18
C GLY A 81 3.03 14.85 12.32
N GLU A 82 2.28 13.77 12.55
CA GLU A 82 2.59 12.75 13.56
C GLU A 82 3.60 11.71 13.04
N LEU A 83 3.63 11.53 11.72
CA LEU A 83 4.59 10.70 11.00
C LEU A 83 5.29 11.54 9.92
N ASP A 84 6.54 11.21 9.62
CA ASP A 84 7.27 11.85 8.53
C ASP A 84 6.66 11.51 7.16
N MET A 85 6.63 12.47 6.25
CA MET A 85 6.22 12.22 4.87
C MET A 85 7.20 11.24 4.20
N LEU A 86 6.66 10.17 3.60
CA LEU A 86 7.46 9.24 2.80
C LEU A 86 7.79 9.86 1.44
N THR A 87 9.07 10.02 1.15
CA THR A 87 9.56 10.49 -0.16
C THR A 87 10.53 9.47 -0.76
N PRO A 88 10.07 8.26 -1.10
CA PRO A 88 10.95 7.17 -1.52
C PRO A 88 11.73 7.49 -2.80
N ALA A 89 11.16 8.33 -3.68
CA ALA A 89 11.84 8.82 -4.88
C ALA A 89 13.10 9.65 -4.59
N LEU A 90 13.29 10.15 -3.36
CA LEU A 90 14.47 10.93 -2.95
C LEU A 90 15.51 10.10 -2.17
N LEU A 91 15.18 8.84 -1.84
CA LEU A 91 16.01 7.95 -1.03
C LEU A 91 16.55 6.79 -1.87
N ARG A 92 17.64 6.16 -1.42
CA ARG A 92 18.06 4.89 -2.03
C ARG A 92 17.05 3.80 -1.62
N PRO A 93 16.80 2.79 -2.47
CA PRO A 93 15.75 1.81 -2.20
C PRO A 93 15.83 1.12 -0.81
N PRO A 94 17.01 0.70 -0.30
CA PRO A 94 17.09 0.12 1.05
C PRO A 94 16.73 1.10 2.17
N GLU A 95 17.04 2.38 2.00
CA GLU A 95 16.72 3.44 2.98
C GLU A 95 15.23 3.75 2.94
N ALA A 96 14.65 3.86 1.75
CA ALA A 96 13.21 4.02 1.56
C ALA A 96 12.43 2.87 2.19
N ARG A 97 12.90 1.63 1.98
CA ARG A 97 12.32 0.42 2.57
C ARG A 97 12.38 0.45 4.09
N ALA A 98 13.55 0.72 4.66
CA ALA A 98 13.69 0.81 6.12
C ALA A 98 12.78 1.88 6.73
N GLN A 99 12.62 3.03 6.06
CA GLN A 99 11.76 4.10 6.52
C GLN A 99 10.27 3.69 6.50
N VAL A 100 9.78 3.08 5.41
CA VAL A 100 8.37 2.66 5.35
C VAL A 100 8.09 1.49 6.30
N ASP A 101 9.01 0.54 6.45
CA ASP A 101 8.89 -0.57 7.40
C ASP A 101 8.76 -0.05 8.83
N GLN A 102 9.57 0.96 9.20
CA GLN A 102 9.47 1.61 10.51
C GLN A 102 8.12 2.29 10.72
N GLN A 103 7.62 3.04 9.72
CA GLN A 103 6.32 3.71 9.86
C GLN A 103 5.16 2.72 9.92
N ILE A 104 5.21 1.63 9.15
CA ILE A 104 4.22 0.56 9.23
C ILE A 104 4.24 -0.09 10.62
N ALA A 105 5.41 -0.30 11.21
CA ALA A 105 5.51 -0.80 12.59
C ALA A 105 4.87 0.17 13.59
N ILE A 106 5.13 1.47 13.48
CA ILE A 106 4.49 2.51 14.32
C ILE A 106 2.96 2.48 14.13
N CYS A 107 2.47 2.35 12.89
CA CYS A 107 1.03 2.21 12.63
C CYS A 107 0.44 0.98 13.32
N LYS A 108 1.07 -0.19 13.20
CA LYS A 108 0.63 -1.43 13.84
C LYS A 108 0.56 -1.29 15.37
N GLU A 109 1.44 -0.50 15.97
CA GLU A 109 1.49 -0.28 17.42
C GLU A 109 0.52 0.79 17.93
N ASN A 110 0.24 1.83 17.14
CA ASN A 110 -0.40 3.05 17.66
C ASN A 110 -1.72 3.41 16.98
N TYR A 111 -1.88 3.09 15.70
CA TYR A 111 -2.92 3.68 14.86
C TYR A 111 -3.89 2.66 14.28
N GLY A 112 -3.36 1.59 13.69
CA GLY A 112 -4.17 0.58 13.06
C GLY A 112 -3.38 -0.65 12.64
N VAL A 113 -3.98 -1.83 12.83
CA VAL A 113 -3.50 -3.07 12.21
C VAL A 113 -4.43 -3.43 11.07
N VAL A 114 -3.88 -3.47 9.85
CA VAL A 114 -4.60 -3.96 8.67
C VAL A 114 -4.59 -5.48 8.67
N VAL A 115 -5.78 -6.06 8.60
CA VAL A 115 -5.99 -7.51 8.45
C VAL A 115 -6.97 -7.78 7.33
N THR A 116 -6.96 -8.99 6.79
CA THR A 116 -8.01 -9.47 5.90
C THR A 116 -9.14 -10.07 6.73
N ALA A 117 -10.40 -9.90 6.30
CA ALA A 117 -11.53 -10.52 6.98
C ALA A 117 -11.30 -12.03 7.14
N PRO A 118 -11.39 -12.59 8.37
CA PRO A 118 -11.26 -14.03 8.54
C PRO A 118 -12.39 -14.76 7.79
N SER A 119 -12.05 -15.90 7.21
CA SER A 119 -13.05 -16.91 6.82
C SER A 119 -13.97 -17.16 8.03
N ALA A 120 -15.28 -17.24 7.78
CA ALA A 120 -16.34 -17.38 8.80
C ALA A 120 -15.99 -18.38 9.93
N PRO A 121 -16.58 -18.23 11.14
CA PRO A 121 -16.34 -19.15 12.26
C PRO A 121 -16.59 -20.62 11.89
N PRO A 122 -15.91 -21.56 12.56
CA PRO A 122 -15.89 -22.98 12.18
C PRO A 122 -17.19 -23.67 12.60
N ASP A 123 -18.29 -23.39 11.90
CA ASP A 123 -19.51 -24.19 12.00
C ASP A 123 -19.99 -24.63 10.62
N ALA A 124 -20.18 -25.95 10.51
CA ALA A 124 -20.82 -26.70 9.44
C ALA A 124 -20.14 -26.74 8.06
N ARG A 125 -19.33 -27.78 7.83
CA ARG A 125 -19.21 -28.52 6.56
C ARG A 125 -19.30 -27.68 5.27
N VAL A 126 -18.35 -26.78 5.06
CA VAL A 126 -18.18 -26.13 3.76
C VAL A 126 -16.89 -26.63 3.10
N SER A 127 -17.05 -27.21 1.91
CA SER A 127 -16.03 -27.83 1.06
C SER A 127 -14.72 -27.03 0.94
N ARG A 128 -13.57 -27.72 0.84
CA ARG A 128 -12.23 -27.16 0.51
C ARG A 128 -12.24 -26.20 -0.69
N ALA A 129 -13.20 -26.34 -1.61
CA ALA A 129 -13.38 -25.45 -2.76
C ALA A 129 -13.90 -24.04 -2.40
N THR A 130 -14.35 -23.84 -1.16
CA THR A 130 -14.96 -22.58 -0.69
C THR A 130 -14.03 -21.79 0.21
N SER A 131 -12.88 -22.34 0.63
CA SER A 131 -11.80 -21.59 1.30
C SER A 131 -11.14 -20.58 0.33
N ALA A 132 -11.14 -20.92 -0.96
CA ALA A 132 -10.77 -20.08 -2.09
C ALA A 132 -11.64 -18.81 -2.24
N ALA A 133 -12.82 -18.80 -1.60
CA ALA A 133 -13.60 -17.60 -1.32
C ALA A 133 -13.39 -17.28 0.18
N ARG A 134 -12.50 -16.38 0.56
CA ARG A 134 -12.77 -14.93 0.52
C ARG A 134 -11.51 -14.15 0.93
N ASP A 135 -10.32 -14.54 0.50
CA ASP A 135 -9.19 -13.58 0.58
C ASP A 135 -9.49 -12.45 -0.42
N PRO A 136 -9.92 -11.26 0.03
CA PRO A 136 -10.37 -10.21 -0.89
C PRO A 136 -9.21 -9.71 -1.77
N LEU A 137 -7.97 -9.89 -1.30
CA LEU A 137 -6.76 -9.47 -1.98
C LEU A 137 -6.27 -10.48 -3.02
N ARG A 138 -6.85 -11.69 -3.07
CA ARG A 138 -6.46 -12.74 -4.01
C ARG A 138 -6.46 -12.26 -5.46
N VAL A 139 -7.44 -11.46 -5.84
CA VAL A 139 -7.57 -10.92 -7.21
C VAL A 139 -6.35 -10.06 -7.57
N ILE A 140 -5.84 -9.25 -6.64
CA ILE A 140 -4.62 -8.45 -6.84
C ILE A 140 -3.43 -9.38 -7.05
N ARG A 141 -3.27 -10.41 -6.20
CA ARG A 141 -2.15 -11.37 -6.28
C ARG A 141 -2.13 -12.16 -7.58
N GLU A 142 -3.30 -12.58 -8.06
CA GLU A 142 -3.42 -13.40 -9.27
C GLU A 142 -3.24 -12.58 -10.54
N GLN A 143 -3.75 -11.35 -10.57
CA GLN A 143 -3.71 -10.50 -11.75
C GLN A 143 -2.50 -9.56 -11.82
N THR A 144 -1.84 -9.29 -10.70
CA THR A 144 -0.64 -8.44 -10.69
C THR A 144 0.60 -9.26 -11.03
N ARG A 145 1.35 -8.79 -12.02
CA ARG A 145 2.66 -9.32 -12.39
C ARG A 145 3.64 -8.16 -12.39
N ILE A 146 4.75 -8.33 -11.67
CA ILE A 146 5.87 -7.39 -11.70
C ILE A 146 6.64 -7.66 -12.98
N ASP A 147 6.69 -6.68 -13.88
CA ASP A 147 7.54 -6.75 -15.06
C ASP A 147 8.95 -6.29 -14.66
N PRO A 148 9.97 -7.17 -14.67
CA PRO A 148 11.32 -6.82 -14.25
C PRO A 148 11.95 -5.75 -15.17
N ILE A 149 11.58 -5.70 -16.45
CA ILE A 149 12.10 -4.71 -17.40
C ILE A 149 11.53 -3.33 -17.09
N ARG A 150 10.21 -3.25 -16.85
CA ARG A 150 9.57 -1.98 -16.46
C ARG A 150 10.06 -1.50 -15.10
N THR A 151 10.18 -2.40 -14.14
CA THR A 151 10.71 -2.10 -12.81
C THR A 151 12.13 -1.54 -12.91
N ALA A 152 13.00 -2.15 -13.73
CA ALA A 152 14.35 -1.63 -13.97
C ALA A 152 14.35 -0.24 -14.62
N ALA A 153 13.46 0.00 -15.61
CA ALA A 153 13.31 1.31 -16.24
C ALA A 153 12.84 2.37 -15.24
N LEU A 154 11.88 2.04 -14.37
CA LEU A 154 11.41 2.91 -13.28
C LEU A 154 12.55 3.26 -12.31
N ARG A 155 13.37 2.28 -11.92
CA ARG A 155 14.54 2.51 -11.05
C ARG A 155 15.51 3.52 -11.66
N VAL A 156 15.81 3.40 -12.95
CA VAL A 156 16.66 4.36 -13.67
C VAL A 156 16.06 5.78 -13.65
N GLU A 157 14.74 5.90 -13.80
CA GLU A 157 14.08 7.20 -13.75
C GLU A 157 14.12 7.81 -12.33
N LEU A 158 13.88 7.00 -11.30
CA LEU A 158 14.02 7.43 -9.91
C LEU A 158 15.46 7.86 -9.58
N ASP A 159 16.47 7.16 -10.12
CA ASP A 159 17.88 7.56 -9.97
C ASP A 159 18.15 8.94 -10.59
N ARG A 160 17.53 9.26 -11.74
CA ARG A 160 17.63 10.58 -12.38
C ARG A 160 17.01 11.68 -11.52
N ILE A 161 15.85 11.41 -10.92
CA ILE A 161 15.18 12.35 -10.01
C ILE A 161 16.08 12.65 -8.81
N ARG A 162 16.67 11.62 -8.19
CA ARG A 162 17.59 11.76 -7.05
C ARG A 162 18.81 12.60 -7.39
N MET A 163 19.47 12.32 -8.51
CA MET A 163 20.64 13.09 -8.96
C MET A 163 20.30 14.56 -9.21
N THR A 164 19.13 14.84 -9.81
CA THR A 164 18.68 16.21 -10.07
C THR A 164 18.42 16.98 -8.79
N TYR A 165 17.78 16.32 -7.81
CA TYR A 165 17.51 16.91 -6.50
C TYR A 165 18.79 17.21 -5.72
N GLN A 166 19.76 16.28 -5.69
CA GLN A 166 21.06 16.46 -5.02
C GLN A 166 21.82 17.68 -5.57
N ARG A 167 21.91 17.81 -6.89
CA ARG A 167 22.56 18.98 -7.53
C ARG A 167 21.89 20.30 -7.16
N THR A 168 20.55 20.30 -7.07
CA THR A 168 19.79 21.51 -6.71
C THR A 168 20.04 21.91 -5.25
N GLN A 169 20.13 20.94 -4.34
CA GLN A 169 20.45 21.23 -2.94
C GLN A 169 21.88 21.75 -2.75
N GLU A 170 22.86 21.20 -3.46
CA GLU A 170 24.25 21.67 -3.43
C GLU A 170 24.37 23.11 -3.94
N ALA A 171 23.71 23.43 -5.06
CA ALA A 171 23.70 24.78 -5.62
C ALA A 171 23.01 25.83 -4.73
N THR A 172 22.11 25.41 -3.84
CA THR A 172 21.42 26.32 -2.90
C THR A 172 22.25 26.56 -1.63
N ARG A 173 23.22 25.69 -1.33
CA ARG A 173 24.06 25.75 -0.11
C ARG A 173 25.43 26.41 -0.32
N GLY A 174 25.86 26.59 -1.57
CA GLY A 174 27.11 27.27 -1.93
C GLY A 174 26.89 28.73 -2.27
#